data_AF-A0A951F071-F1
#
_entry.id   AF-A0A951F071-F1
#
_cell.length_a   1.000
_cell.length_b   1.000
_cell.length_c   1.000
_cell.angle_alpha   90.00
_cell.angle_beta   90.00
_cell.angle_gamma   90.00
#
_symmetry.space_group_name_H-M   'P 1'
#
loop_
_entity.id
_entity.type
_entity.pdbx_description
1 polymer ?
#
loop_
_entity_poly.entity_id
_entity_poly.type
_entity_poly.pdbx_seq_one_letter_code
_entity_poly.pdbx_strand_id
1 'polypeptide(L)'
;TDQDFEKIRVVAVFGAFELDLRDAGMKGDVAVVDATAVFGGVEIIVPEDWQVVPRGSGVFGGFSDETRSPEQPTKRLIITGAGVFGGVVITNEAGRWGGRHQQRMRERIERKIHDKMERKMRDKWQDRW
;
A
#
# COMPACT_ATOMS: atom_id res chain seq x y z
N THR A 1 -26.39 -6.23 -9.36
CA THR A 1 -24.96 -6.41 -9.69
C THR A 1 -24.21 -5.73 -8.57
N ASP A 2 -23.84 -6.48 -7.54
CA ASP A 2 -23.95 -5.99 -6.15
C ASP A 2 -22.67 -6.17 -5.33
N GLN A 3 -21.52 -5.74 -5.86
CA GLN A 3 -20.26 -5.69 -5.11
C GLN A 3 -19.43 -4.45 -5.50
N ASP A 4 -20.07 -3.30 -5.68
CA ASP A 4 -19.35 -2.03 -5.80
C ASP A 4 -18.82 -1.61 -4.42
N PHE A 5 -17.55 -1.22 -4.31
CA PHE A 5 -16.95 -0.84 -3.04
C PHE A 5 -17.04 0.67 -2.78
N GLU A 6 -17.23 1.02 -1.52
CA GLU A 6 -17.11 2.41 -1.03
C GLU A 6 -15.84 2.57 -0.18
N LYS A 7 -15.44 1.51 0.53
CA LYS A 7 -14.29 1.50 1.41
C LYS A 7 -13.60 0.14 1.45
N ILE A 8 -12.27 0.16 1.39
CA ILE A 8 -11.39 -1.01 1.58
C ILE A 8 -10.38 -0.70 2.68
N ARG A 9 -10.05 -1.70 3.50
CA ARG A 9 -8.99 -1.60 4.51
C ARG A 9 -7.97 -2.73 4.32
N VAL A 10 -6.71 -2.37 4.18
CA VAL A 10 -5.57 -3.27 4.02
C VAL A 10 -4.54 -2.97 5.11
N VAL A 11 -4.15 -4.01 5.86
CA VAL A 11 -3.08 -3.92 6.84
C VAL A 11 -2.07 -5.04 6.58
N ALA A 12 -0.90 -4.66 6.06
CA ALA A 12 0.22 -5.57 5.87
C ALA A 12 1.19 -5.41 7.04
N VAL A 13 1.12 -6.32 8.02
CA VAL A 13 2.04 -6.27 9.17
C VAL A 13 3.39 -6.86 8.80
N PHE A 14 3.40 -7.98 8.07
CA PHE A 14 4.60 -8.64 7.53
C PHE A 14 4.36 -9.07 6.08
N GLY A 15 5.36 -8.89 5.19
CA GLY A 15 5.29 -9.34 3.80
C GLY A 15 4.77 -8.30 2.81
N ALA A 16 4.42 -8.73 1.60
CA ALA A 16 3.88 -7.86 0.55
C ALA A 16 2.43 -8.24 0.25
N PHE A 17 1.56 -7.25 0.07
CA PHE A 17 0.18 -7.42 -0.36
C PHE A 17 -0.06 -6.62 -1.65
N GLU A 18 -0.73 -7.24 -2.62
CA GLU A 18 -1.12 -6.61 -3.87
C GLU A 18 -2.65 -6.48 -3.90
N LEU A 19 -3.14 -5.26 -4.08
CA LEU A 19 -4.54 -4.95 -4.26
C LEU A 19 -4.76 -4.51 -5.71
N ASP A 20 -5.34 -5.38 -6.53
CA ASP A 20 -5.69 -5.05 -7.91
C ASP A 20 -7.14 -4.54 -8.00
N LEU A 21 -7.30 -3.27 -8.35
CA LEU A 21 -8.59 -2.60 -8.51
C LEU A 21 -8.96 -2.38 -9.99
N ARG A 22 -8.20 -2.92 -10.96
CA ARG A 22 -8.43 -2.65 -12.39
C ARG A 22 -9.82 -3.08 -12.87
N ASP A 23 -10.33 -4.18 -12.35
CA ASP A 23 -11.67 -4.69 -12.65
C ASP A 23 -12.71 -4.36 -11.56
N ALA A 24 -12.38 -3.47 -10.62
CA ALA A 24 -13.23 -3.17 -9.47
C ALA A 24 -14.23 -2.03 -9.76
N GLY A 25 -15.49 -2.22 -9.35
CA GLY A 25 -16.49 -1.15 -9.36
C GLY A 25 -16.47 -0.34 -8.06
N MET A 26 -16.61 0.98 -8.16
CA MET A 26 -16.89 1.83 -6.98
C MET A 26 -18.36 2.16 -6.87
N LYS A 27 -18.84 2.23 -5.63
CA LYS A 27 -20.16 2.75 -5.31
C LYS A 27 -20.11 4.27 -5.41
N GLY A 28 -20.84 4.83 -6.38
CA GLY A 28 -20.72 6.27 -6.71
C GLY A 28 -19.36 6.61 -7.31
N ASP A 29 -18.93 7.87 -7.17
CA ASP A 29 -17.75 8.40 -7.86
C ASP A 29 -16.52 8.54 -6.96
N VAL A 30 -16.66 8.27 -5.66
CA VAL A 30 -15.59 8.41 -4.67
C VAL A 30 -15.53 7.18 -3.77
N ALA A 31 -14.34 6.61 -3.61
CA ALA A 31 -14.09 5.55 -2.64
C ALA A 31 -12.81 5.78 -1.84
N VAL A 32 -12.67 5.06 -0.73
CA VAL A 32 -11.53 5.18 0.19
C VAL A 32 -10.81 3.84 0.35
N VAL A 33 -9.49 3.87 0.23
CA VAL A 33 -8.61 2.76 0.64
C VAL A 33 -7.78 3.22 1.84
N ASP A 34 -7.87 2.49 2.96
CA ASP A 34 -6.95 2.63 4.09
C ASP A 34 -5.89 1.54 3.97
N ALA A 35 -4.68 1.92 3.57
CA ALA A 35 -3.56 1.01 3.35
C ALA A 35 -2.43 1.31 4.33
N THR A 36 -2.21 0.38 5.26
CA THR A 36 -1.15 0.49 6.26
C THR A 36 -0.16 -0.65 6.12
N ALA A 37 1.11 -0.34 5.87
CA ALA A 37 2.21 -1.29 5.81
C ALA A 37 3.14 -1.09 7.00
N VAL A 38 3.20 -2.06 7.92
CA VAL A 38 4.03 -1.95 9.12
C VAL A 38 5.45 -2.43 8.82
N PHE A 39 5.63 -3.68 8.38
CA PHE A 39 6.92 -4.23 7.95
C PHE A 39 6.77 -4.99 6.63
N GLY A 40 6.88 -4.28 5.51
CA GLY A 40 6.55 -4.91 4.23
C GLY A 40 6.20 -3.94 3.12
N GLY A 41 5.30 -4.35 2.24
CA GLY A 41 4.82 -3.54 1.13
C GLY A 41 3.32 -3.73 0.91
N VAL A 42 2.62 -2.65 0.57
CA VAL A 42 1.31 -2.73 -0.08
C VAL A 42 1.46 -2.10 -1.45
N GLU A 43 1.13 -2.85 -2.48
CA GLU A 43 1.04 -2.35 -3.86
C GLU A 43 -0.44 -2.28 -4.24
N ILE A 44 -0.90 -1.11 -4.68
CA ILE A 44 -2.27 -0.87 -5.09
C ILE A 44 -2.26 -0.54 -6.57
N ILE A 45 -2.86 -1.39 -7.37
CA ILE A 45 -2.98 -1.21 -8.82
C ILE A 45 -4.35 -0.63 -9.09
N VAL A 46 -4.40 0.51 -9.77
CA VAL A 46 -5.64 1.25 -10.05
C VAL A 46 -5.86 1.45 -11.55
N PRO A 47 -7.12 1.49 -12.01
CA PRO A 47 -7.44 1.91 -13.38
C PRO A 47 -6.80 3.25 -13.77
N GLU A 48 -6.43 3.40 -15.04
CA GLU A 48 -5.81 4.64 -15.58
C GLU A 48 -6.78 5.83 -15.60
N ASP A 49 -8.08 5.58 -15.61
CA ASP A 49 -9.13 6.60 -15.66
C ASP A 49 -9.55 7.11 -14.27
N TRP A 50 -8.96 6.58 -13.20
CA TRP A 50 -9.22 7.00 -11.83
C TRP A 50 -8.24 8.06 -11.37
N GLN A 51 -8.76 9.14 -10.78
CA GLN A 51 -7.94 10.11 -10.07
C GLN A 51 -7.57 9.59 -8.69
N VAL A 52 -6.27 9.40 -8.45
CA VAL A 52 -5.74 9.07 -7.12
C VAL A 52 -5.55 10.35 -6.30
N VAL A 53 -5.97 10.31 -5.04
CA VAL A 53 -5.75 11.37 -4.06
C VAL A 53 -5.02 10.77 -2.86
N PRO A 54 -3.67 10.86 -2.84
CA PRO A 54 -2.89 10.35 -1.72
C PRO A 54 -3.06 11.24 -0.48
N ARG A 55 -3.41 10.61 0.63
CA ARG A 55 -3.56 11.22 1.97
C ARG A 55 -2.83 10.41 3.05
N GLY A 56 -2.03 9.43 2.65
CA GLY A 56 -1.19 8.65 3.56
C GLY A 56 0.16 9.31 3.81
N SER A 57 0.91 8.75 4.77
CA SER A 57 2.25 9.25 5.10
C SER A 57 3.20 8.11 5.48
N GLY A 58 4.50 8.32 5.25
CA GLY A 58 5.55 7.42 5.75
C GLY A 58 6.11 7.93 7.08
N VAL A 59 6.33 7.04 8.05
CA VAL A 59 7.06 7.39 9.29
C VAL A 59 8.54 7.05 9.15
N PHE A 60 8.85 5.79 8.86
CA PHE A 60 10.21 5.31 8.56
C PHE A 60 10.29 4.56 7.22
N GLY A 61 9.19 4.56 6.46
CA GLY A 61 9.02 3.90 5.18
C GLY A 61 8.56 4.88 4.11
N GLY A 62 7.95 4.38 3.04
CA GLY A 62 7.51 5.19 1.91
C GLY A 62 6.00 5.14 1.68
N PHE A 63 5.43 6.23 1.20
CA PHE A 63 4.09 6.28 0.63
C PHE A 63 4.24 6.98 -0.73
N SER A 64 4.11 6.22 -1.81
CA SER A 64 4.42 6.69 -3.17
C SER A 64 3.19 6.55 -4.06
N ASP A 65 2.89 7.63 -4.77
CA ASP A 65 1.92 7.65 -5.86
C ASP A 65 2.71 7.72 -7.18
N GLU A 66 2.68 6.63 -7.93
CA GLU A 66 3.31 6.47 -9.24
C GLU A 66 2.25 6.48 -10.36
N THR A 67 1.03 6.90 -10.05
CA THR A 67 -0.05 6.95 -11.03
C THR A 67 0.08 8.14 -11.98
N ARG A 68 -0.45 7.95 -13.19
CA ARG A 68 -0.65 9.04 -14.14
C ARG A 68 -1.95 9.74 -13.76
N SER A 69 -1.90 11.07 -13.71
CA SER A 69 -3.12 11.86 -13.53
C SER A 69 -3.95 11.81 -14.82
N PRO A 70 -5.19 11.29 -14.80
CA PRO A 70 -6.06 11.30 -15.97
C PRO A 70 -6.51 12.72 -16.33
N GLU A 71 -6.60 13.03 -17.62
CA GLU A 71 -7.13 14.33 -18.10
C GLU A 71 -8.62 14.50 -17.76
N GLN A 72 -9.38 13.40 -17.84
CA GLN A 72 -10.81 13.35 -17.55
C GLN A 72 -11.11 12.17 -16.62
N PRO A 73 -10.99 12.34 -15.29
CA PRO A 73 -11.22 11.26 -14.35
C PRO A 73 -12.68 10.82 -14.32
N THR A 74 -12.91 9.51 -14.36
CA THR A 74 -14.25 8.92 -14.20
C THR A 74 -14.62 8.76 -12.74
N LYS A 75 -13.63 8.43 -11.89
CA LYS A 75 -13.79 8.23 -10.44
C LYS A 75 -12.62 8.80 -9.67
N ARG A 76 -12.79 8.95 -8.35
CA ARG A 76 -11.78 9.44 -7.41
C ARG A 76 -11.51 8.42 -6.31
N LEU A 77 -10.27 7.99 -6.18
CA LEU A 77 -9.82 7.09 -5.13
C LEU A 77 -8.98 7.85 -4.10
N ILE A 78 -9.47 7.92 -2.86
CA ILE A 78 -8.72 8.51 -1.75
C ILE A 78 -7.93 7.40 -1.07
N ILE A 79 -6.61 7.53 -1.01
CA ILE A 79 -5.75 6.53 -0.38
C ILE A 79 -5.15 7.09 0.90
N THR A 80 -5.49 6.47 2.02
CA THR A 80 -5.08 6.84 3.38
C THR A 80 -4.21 5.74 3.98
N GLY A 81 -3.73 5.96 5.21
CA GLY A 81 -2.92 4.99 5.95
C GLY A 81 -1.45 5.39 6.01
N ALA A 82 -0.59 4.43 6.34
CA ALA A 82 0.82 4.72 6.55
C ALA A 82 1.79 3.60 6.19
N GLY A 83 2.95 3.99 5.65
CA GLY A 83 4.14 3.13 5.57
C GLY A 83 5.02 3.33 6.80
N VAL A 84 5.00 2.39 7.76
CA VAL A 84 5.77 2.54 9.00
C VAL A 84 7.22 2.15 8.79
N PHE A 85 7.53 0.88 8.52
CA PHE A 85 8.88 0.39 8.16
C PHE A 85 8.92 -0.24 6.76
N GLY A 86 7.82 -0.11 6.04
CA GLY A 86 7.55 -0.63 4.70
C GLY A 86 7.13 0.45 3.71
N GLY A 87 6.65 0.04 2.54
CA GLY A 87 6.14 0.94 1.50
C GLY A 87 4.66 0.75 1.24
N VAL A 88 3.94 1.83 0.94
CA VAL A 88 2.70 1.77 0.16
C VAL A 88 3.01 2.39 -1.20
N VAL A 89 2.77 1.66 -2.28
CA VAL A 89 2.96 2.12 -3.65
C VAL A 89 1.63 2.02 -4.38
N ILE A 90 1.28 3.08 -5.10
CA ILE A 90 0.06 3.15 -5.90
C ILE A 90 0.50 3.32 -7.35
N THR A 91 0.00 2.47 -8.25
CA THR A 91 0.44 2.39 -9.65
C THR A 91 -0.74 2.09 -10.56
N ASN A 92 -0.62 2.44 -11.85
CA ASN A 92 -1.58 1.99 -12.88
C ASN A 92 -1.22 0.64 -13.49
N GLU A 93 0.05 0.23 -13.36
CA GLU A 93 0.58 -0.99 -13.97
C GLU A 93 0.79 -2.06 -12.90
N ALA A 94 0.46 -3.32 -13.22
CA ALA A 94 0.74 -4.42 -12.32
C ALA A 94 2.25 -4.52 -12.04
N GLY A 95 2.60 -4.64 -10.77
CA GLY A 95 3.97 -4.56 -10.30
C GLY A 95 4.91 -5.54 -10.98
N ARG A 96 6.18 -5.13 -11.11
CA ARG A 96 7.34 -5.97 -11.47
C ARG A 96 7.55 -7.19 -10.56
N TRP A 97 6.70 -7.40 -9.55
CA TRP A 97 6.77 -8.42 -8.50
C TRP A 97 5.94 -9.67 -8.84
N GLY A 98 6.00 -10.14 -10.09
CA GLY A 98 5.24 -11.31 -10.53
C GLY A 98 5.59 -12.63 -9.80
N GLY A 99 4.55 -13.28 -9.27
CA GLY A 99 4.32 -14.73 -9.04
C GLY A 99 5.38 -15.62 -8.37
N ARG A 100 6.65 -15.56 -8.77
CA ARG A 100 7.73 -16.45 -8.28
C ARG A 100 8.49 -15.88 -7.10
N HIS A 101 8.34 -14.60 -6.81
CA HIS A 101 9.14 -13.92 -5.78
C HIS A 101 8.51 -14.00 -4.38
N GLN A 102 7.18 -14.10 -4.26
CA GLN A 102 6.50 -14.09 -2.95
C GLN A 102 6.96 -15.22 -2.02
N GLN A 103 7.31 -16.39 -2.55
CA GLN A 103 7.62 -17.57 -1.73
C GLN A 103 9.04 -17.54 -1.13
N ARG A 104 10.05 -17.08 -1.88
CA ARG A 104 11.44 -16.92 -1.37
C ARG A 104 11.61 -15.66 -0.52
N MET A 105 10.75 -14.67 -0.79
CA MET A 105 10.77 -13.39 -0.11
C MET A 105 10.17 -13.53 1.31
N ARG A 106 9.14 -14.38 1.51
CA ARG A 106 8.55 -14.70 2.83
C ARG A 106 9.60 -15.05 3.91
N GLU A 107 10.53 -15.96 3.61
CA GLU A 107 11.52 -16.46 4.59
C GLU A 107 12.71 -15.52 4.87
N ARG A 108 13.02 -14.62 3.92
CA ARG A 108 14.06 -13.57 4.11
C ARG A 108 13.49 -12.32 4.75
N ILE A 109 12.20 -12.08 4.53
CA ILE A 109 11.47 -10.96 5.11
C ILE A 109 11.29 -11.15 6.61
N GLU A 110 10.80 -12.30 7.10
CA GLU A 110 10.55 -12.48 8.54
C GLU A 110 11.81 -12.26 9.40
N ARG A 111 12.96 -12.82 8.99
CA ARG A 111 14.25 -12.60 9.67
C ARG A 111 14.69 -11.14 9.65
N LYS A 112 14.63 -10.48 8.48
CA LYS A 112 15.04 -9.07 8.37
C LYS A 112 14.09 -8.13 9.09
N ILE A 113 12.81 -8.46 9.17
CA ILE A 113 11.82 -7.68 9.90
C ILE A 113 12.12 -7.73 11.39
N HIS A 114 12.35 -8.91 11.97
CA HIS A 114 12.66 -9.06 13.38
C HIS A 114 13.89 -8.23 13.77
N ASP A 115 15.00 -8.40 13.05
CA ASP A 115 16.27 -7.70 13.34
C ASP A 115 16.18 -6.17 13.15
N LYS A 116 15.40 -5.70 12.17
CA LYS A 116 15.25 -4.27 11.90
C LYS A 116 14.27 -3.62 12.87
N MET A 117 13.21 -4.33 13.26
CA MET A 117 12.23 -3.89 14.25
C MET A 117 12.87 -3.76 15.62
N GLU A 118 13.64 -4.76 16.05
CA GLU A 118 14.37 -4.71 17.30
C GLU A 118 15.36 -3.56 17.36
N ARG A 119 16.20 -3.38 16.33
CA ARG A 119 17.17 -2.26 16.31
C ARG A 119 16.48 -0.91 16.40
N LYS A 120 15.49 -0.64 15.55
CA LYS A 120 14.81 0.66 15.56
C LYS A 120 13.96 0.90 16.80
N MET A 121 13.37 -0.14 17.39
CA MET A 121 12.73 0.01 18.70
C MET A 121 13.78 0.37 19.75
N ARG A 122 14.91 -0.33 19.78
CA ARG A 122 16.03 -0.04 20.71
C ARG A 122 16.51 1.40 20.60
N ASP A 123 16.73 1.89 19.38
CA ASP A 123 17.14 3.27 19.11
C ASP A 123 16.08 4.26 19.62
N LYS A 124 14.80 4.04 19.29
CA LYS A 124 13.69 4.92 19.69
C LYS A 124 13.36 4.87 21.19
N TRP A 125 13.74 3.79 21.89
CA TRP A 125 13.62 3.67 23.35
C TRP A 125 14.79 4.34 24.09
N GLN A 126 15.97 4.45 23.47
CA GLN A 126 17.10 5.21 24.00
C GLN A 126 16.91 6.72 23.86
N ASP A 127 16.34 7.21 22.76
CA ASP A 127 16.08 8.65 22.55
C ASP A 127 14.98 9.23 23.47
N ARG A 128 14.32 8.40 24.29
CA ARG A 128 13.20 8.81 25.15
C ARG A 128 13.55 8.87 26.65
N TRP A 129 14.81 8.63 27.01
CA TRP A 129 15.34 8.78 28.37
C TRP A 129 16.70 9.45 28.37
#